data_AF-A0A2J6X9U6-F1
#
_entry.id   AF-A0A2J6X9U6-F1
#
_cell.length_a   1.000
_cell.length_b   1.000
_cell.length_c   1.000
_cell.angle_alpha   90.00
_cell.angle_beta   90.00
_cell.angle_gamma   90.00
#
_symmetry.space_group_name_H-M   'P 1'
#
loop_
_entity.id
_entity.type
_entity.pdbx_description
1 polymer ?
#
loop_
_entity_poly.entity_id
_entity_poly.type
_entity_poly.pdbx_seq_one_letter_code
_entity_poly.pdbx_strand_id
1 'polypeptide(L)'
;GYDGCAINDPAALALVFYPDLATYADVFVTVETCSPLTMGFTVADFMLSDGRRPNARAVVAFDTPRFLSLFTERMQALERRLYG
;
A
#
# COMPACT_ATOMS: atom_id res chain seq x y z
N GLY A 1 8.60 -3.70 23.58
CA GLY A 1 9.19 -3.29 22.30
C GLY A 1 8.12 -3.40 21.23
N TYR A 2 8.17 -2.60 20.18
CA TYR A 2 7.31 -2.87 19.03
C TYR A 2 7.86 -4.10 18.31
N ASP A 3 7.04 -5.14 18.16
CA ASP A 3 7.42 -6.42 17.52
C ASP A 3 7.65 -6.31 15.99
N GLY A 4 7.69 -5.09 15.44
CA GLY A 4 7.98 -4.86 14.02
C GLY A 4 8.02 -3.39 13.63
N CYS A 5 8.60 -3.12 12.46
CA CYS A 5 8.58 -1.83 11.77
C CYS A 5 7.72 -1.96 10.51
N ALA A 6 6.89 -0.97 10.20
CA ALA A 6 6.11 -0.94 8.97
C ALA A 6 7.02 -0.65 7.76
N ILE A 7 6.97 -1.50 6.73
CA ILE A 7 7.80 -1.40 5.51
C ILE A 7 6.93 -0.90 4.35
N ASN A 8 6.39 0.32 4.48
CA ASN A 8 5.34 0.83 3.60
C ASN A 8 5.84 1.10 2.17
N ASP A 9 6.91 1.88 2.01
CA ASP A 9 7.38 2.30 0.68
C ASP A 9 7.88 1.12 -0.17
N PRO A 10 8.66 0.16 0.38
CA PRO A 10 9.02 -1.03 -0.38
C PRO A 10 7.82 -1.92 -0.72
N ALA A 11 6.80 -1.98 0.14
CA ALA A 11 5.55 -2.68 -0.18
C ALA A 11 4.81 -1.99 -1.34
N ALA A 12 4.73 -0.66 -1.34
CA ALA A 12 4.15 0.11 -2.45
C ALA A 12 4.90 -0.13 -3.77
N LEU A 13 6.24 -0.13 -3.74
CA LEU A 13 7.06 -0.44 -4.92
C LEU A 13 6.87 -1.89 -5.39
N ALA A 14 6.76 -2.85 -4.48
CA ALA A 14 6.57 -4.26 -4.81
C ALA A 14 5.30 -4.49 -5.65
N LEU A 15 4.23 -3.73 -5.40
CA LEU A 15 2.97 -3.82 -6.17
C LEU A 15 3.10 -3.40 -7.64
N VAL A 16 4.16 -2.68 -8.02
CA VAL A 16 4.45 -2.38 -9.43
C VAL A 16 4.90 -3.63 -10.19
N PHE A 17 5.64 -4.52 -9.53
CA PHE A 17 6.19 -5.75 -10.11
C PHE A 17 5.31 -6.98 -9.86
N TYR A 18 4.66 -7.01 -8.70
CA TYR A 18 3.86 -8.13 -8.21
C TYR A 18 2.50 -7.61 -7.73
N PRO A 19 1.61 -7.18 -8.65
CA PRO A 19 0.30 -6.65 -8.28
C PRO A 19 -0.58 -7.67 -7.56
N ASP A 20 -0.33 -8.97 -7.75
CA ASP A 20 -1.03 -10.07 -7.08
C ASP A 20 -0.65 -10.24 -5.60
N LEU A 21 0.30 -9.46 -5.07
CA LEU A 21 0.55 -9.37 -3.62
C LEU A 21 -0.60 -8.70 -2.87
N ALA A 22 -1.52 -8.04 -3.57
CA ALA A 22 -2.65 -7.36 -2.96
C ALA A 22 -3.98 -7.73 -3.61
N THR A 23 -5.03 -7.70 -2.79
CA THR A 23 -6.41 -7.61 -3.27
C THR A 23 -6.82 -6.14 -3.26
N TYR A 24 -7.51 -5.71 -4.31
CA TYR A 24 -7.91 -4.31 -4.50
C TYR A 24 -9.42 -4.14 -4.49
N ALA A 25 -9.86 -2.96 -4.04
CA ALA A 25 -11.19 -2.44 -4.30
C ALA A 25 -11.09 -1.16 -5.14
N ASP A 26 -11.91 -1.04 -6.18
CA ASP A 26 -12.10 0.21 -6.91
C ASP A 26 -12.88 1.17 -6.01
N VAL A 27 -12.29 2.33 -5.71
CA VAL A 27 -12.84 3.30 -4.77
C VAL A 27 -12.84 4.70 -5.36
N PHE A 28 -13.77 5.52 -4.90
CA PHE A 28 -13.66 6.96 -5.06
C PHE A 28 -12.90 7.54 -3.86
N VAL A 29 -11.87 8.34 -4.09
CA VAL A 29 -11.04 8.99 -3.07
C VAL A 29 -11.01 10.50 -3.26
N THR A 30 -11.10 11.25 -2.15
CA THR A 30 -10.79 12.69 -2.07
C THR A 30 -10.01 12.99 -0.79
N VAL A 31 -9.40 14.18 -0.74
CA VAL A 31 -8.71 14.67 0.47
C VAL A 31 -9.60 15.71 1.16
N GLU A 32 -9.79 15.58 2.47
CA GLU A 32 -10.45 16.59 3.28
C GLU A 32 -9.51 17.77 3.55
N THR A 33 -9.94 18.99 3.26
CA THR A 33 -9.07 20.19 3.31
C THR A 33 -9.56 21.30 4.22
N CYS A 34 -10.77 21.20 4.78
CA CYS A 34 -11.45 22.30 5.45
C CYS A 34 -11.85 21.96 6.89
N SER A 35 -12.14 20.69 7.20
CA SER A 35 -12.61 20.26 8.52
C SER A 35 -11.59 20.53 9.63
N PRO A 36 -12.00 21.11 10.77
CA PRO A 36 -11.10 21.32 11.91
C PRO A 36 -10.63 20.02 12.58
N LEU A 37 -11.31 18.90 12.35
CA LEU A 37 -10.99 17.61 13.00
C LEU A 37 -10.29 16.62 12.07
N THR A 38 -10.44 16.76 10.75
CA THR A 38 -10.06 15.73 9.78
C THR A 38 -9.33 16.28 8.55
N MET A 39 -8.82 17.52 8.61
CA MET A 39 -7.94 18.05 7.56
C MET A 39 -6.79 17.07 7.27
N GLY A 40 -6.56 16.78 5.98
CA GLY A 40 -5.55 15.86 5.49
C GLY A 40 -6.03 14.40 5.42
N PHE A 41 -7.23 14.08 5.89
CA PHE A 41 -7.76 12.73 5.81
C PHE A 41 -8.04 12.33 4.35
N THR A 42 -7.66 11.10 4.00
CA THR A 42 -7.99 10.48 2.71
C THR A 42 -9.36 9.82 2.84
N VAL A 43 -10.40 10.52 2.38
CA VAL A 43 -11.78 10.01 2.41
C VAL A 43 -11.95 9.03 1.26
N ALA A 44 -12.20 7.77 1.58
CA ALA A 44 -12.44 6.70 0.61
C ALA A 44 -13.88 6.20 0.70
N ASP A 45 -14.63 6.31 -0.39
CA ASP A 45 -15.97 5.72 -0.55
C ASP A 45 -15.85 4.36 -1.24
N PHE A 46 -16.01 3.30 -0.46
CA PHE A 46 -16.02 1.91 -0.93
C PHE A 46 -17.38 1.45 -1.46
N MET A 47 -18.45 2.16 -1.12
CA MET A 47 -19.81 1.80 -1.52
C MET A 47 -20.21 2.48 -2.84
N LEU A 48 -19.49 3.54 -3.23
CA LEU A 48 -19.76 4.37 -4.42
C LEU A 48 -21.19 4.93 -4.40
N SER A 49 -21.70 5.24 -3.20
CA SER A 49 -23.12 5.48 -2.93
C SER A 49 -23.66 6.70 -3.68
N ASP A 50 -22.80 7.68 -3.95
CA ASP A 50 -23.16 8.95 -4.57
C ASP A 50 -23.08 8.92 -6.12
N GLY A 51 -22.93 7.72 -6.71
CA GLY A 51 -22.79 7.56 -8.16
C GLY A 51 -21.46 8.06 -8.74
N ARG A 52 -20.48 8.35 -7.87
CA ARG A 52 -19.15 8.79 -8.29
C ARG A 52 -18.39 7.62 -8.91
N ARG A 53 -17.67 7.90 -9.98
CA ARG A 53 -16.81 6.89 -10.63
C ARG A 53 -15.54 6.67 -9.81
N PRO A 54 -15.09 5.44 -9.60
CA PRO A 54 -13.80 5.18 -8.96
C PRO A 54 -12.65 5.95 -9.61
N ASN A 55 -11.72 6.44 -8.79
CA ASN A 55 -10.51 7.14 -9.24
C ASN A 55 -9.22 6.55 -8.66
N ALA A 56 -9.32 5.55 -7.79
CA ALA A 56 -8.19 4.86 -7.18
C ALA A 56 -8.53 3.39 -6.90
N ARG A 57 -7.47 2.58 -6.70
CA ARG A 57 -7.57 1.21 -6.20
C ARG A 57 -7.00 1.15 -4.80
N ALA A 58 -7.84 0.87 -3.81
CA ALA A 58 -7.40 0.69 -2.43
C ALA A 58 -6.95 -0.76 -2.21
N VAL A 59 -5.81 -0.97 -1.56
CA VAL A 59 -5.38 -2.28 -1.08
C VAL A 59 -6.25 -2.65 0.12
N VAL A 60 -7.02 -3.74 0.02
CA VAL A 60 -7.91 -4.23 1.09
C VAL A 60 -7.40 -5.50 1.77
N ALA A 61 -6.46 -6.20 1.14
CA ALA A 61 -5.70 -7.30 1.72
C ALA A 61 -4.32 -7.33 1.08
N PHE A 62 -3.32 -7.79 1.83
CA PHE A 62 -1.91 -7.83 1.38
C PHE A 62 -1.23 -9.12 1.86
N ASP A 63 -0.53 -9.81 0.97
CA ASP A 63 0.24 -11.02 1.27
C ASP A 63 1.60 -10.65 1.90
N THR A 64 1.54 -10.28 3.17
CA THR A 64 2.72 -9.89 3.96
C THR A 64 3.80 -10.96 4.01
N PRO A 65 3.51 -12.27 4.25
CA PRO A 65 4.54 -13.30 4.27
C PRO A 65 5.30 -13.40 2.94
N ARG A 66 4.60 -13.39 1.79
CA ARG A 66 5.25 -13.45 0.48
C ARG A 66 6.06 -12.18 0.21
N PHE A 67 5.54 -11.00 0.56
CA PHE A 67 6.28 -9.75 0.44
C PHE A 67 7.60 -9.77 1.25
N LEU A 68 7.57 -10.20 2.51
CA LEU A 68 8.76 -10.25 3.36
C LEU A 68 9.82 -11.21 2.80
N SER A 69 9.40 -12.35 2.22
CA SER A 69 10.33 -13.26 1.55
C SER A 69 10.99 -12.59 0.34
N LEU A 70 10.21 -11.96 -0.55
CA LEU A 70 10.72 -11.27 -1.74
C LEU A 70 11.64 -10.11 -1.39
N PHE A 71 11.25 -9.30 -0.40
CA PHE A 71 12.03 -8.16 0.07
C PHE A 71 13.38 -8.61 0.62
N THR A 72 13.39 -9.63 1.49
CA THR A 72 14.61 -10.14 2.10
C THR A 72 15.56 -10.73 1.05
N GLU A 73 15.04 -11.53 0.11
CA GLU A 73 15.84 -12.07 -1.00
C GLU A 73 16.48 -10.94 -1.83
N ARG A 74 15.72 -9.90 -2.15
CA ARG A 74 16.21 -8.77 -2.92
C ARG A 74 17.31 -7.99 -2.19
N MET A 75 17.14 -7.76 -0.89
CA MET A 75 18.13 -7.06 -0.07
C MET A 75 19.43 -7.86 0.06
N GLN A 76 19.35 -9.16 0.31
CA GLN A 76 20.52 -10.05 0.37
C GLN A 76 21.26 -10.12 -0.98
N ALA A 77 20.52 -10.17 -2.10
CA ALA A 77 21.12 -10.15 -3.43
C ALA A 77 21.83 -8.81 -3.71
N LEU A 78 21.26 -7.69 -3.24
CA LEU A 78 21.87 -6.37 -3.36
C LEU A 78 23.15 -6.28 -2.52
N GLU A 79 23.11 -6.73 -1.27
CA GLU A 79 24.26 -6.75 -0.36
C GLU A 79 25.43 -7.54 -0.97
N ARG A 80 25.20 -8.79 -1.40
CA ARG A 80 26.23 -9.60 -2.05
C ARG A 80 26.82 -8.95 -3.29
N ARG A 81 26.03 -8.18 -4.05
CA ARG A 81 26.51 -7.48 -5.24
C ARG A 81 27.37 -6.25 -4.91
N LEU A 82 27.11 -5.60 -3.78
CA LEU A 82 27.82 -4.39 -3.38
C LEU A 82 29.06 -4.67 -2.52
N TYR A 83 29.04 -5.77 -1.75
CA TYR A 83 30.04 -6.04 -0.71
C TYR A 83 30.59 -7.48 -0.72
N GLY A 84 30.09 -8.36 -1.60
CA GLY A 84 30.68 -9.68 -1.85
C GLY A 84 31.72 -9.61 -2.95
#